data_AF-A0A7K2NPP9-F1
#
_entry.id   AF-A0A7K2NPP9-F1
#
_cell.length_a   1.000
_cell.length_b   1.000
_cell.length_c   1.000
_cell.angle_alpha   90.00
_cell.angle_beta   90.00
_cell.angle_gamma   90.00
#
_symmetry.space_group_name_H-M   'P 1'
#
loop_
_entity.id
_entity.type
_entity.pdbx_description
1 polymer ?
#
loop_
_entity_poly.entity_id
_entity_poly.type
_entity_poly.pdbx_seq_one_letter_code
_entity_poly.pdbx_strand_id
1 'polypeptide(L)' 'GALTGALGGGASVPASWRDACRTLPGCVLPRLTGTDLVELAGLLHATQPSPPEGRGTTP' A
#
# COMPACT_ATOMS: atom_id res chain seq x y z
N GLY A 1 -2.94 9.66 -7.49
CA GLY A 1 -2.00 8.95 -6.62
C GLY A 1 -2.19 7.45 -6.69
N ALA A 2 -3.15 6.91 -5.93
CA ALA A 2 -3.34 5.47 -5.77
C ALA A 2 -3.47 4.67 -7.09
N LEU A 3 -4.38 5.08 -7.99
CA LEU A 3 -4.58 4.39 -9.28
C LEU A 3 -3.30 4.38 -10.13
N THR A 4 -2.66 5.53 -10.27
CA THR A 4 -1.39 5.66 -11.01
C THR A 4 -0.29 4.82 -10.38
N GLY A 5 -0.22 4.76 -9.04
CA GLY A 5 0.73 3.90 -8.32
C GLY A 5 0.44 2.40 -8.47
N ALA A 6 -0.84 2.00 -8.60
CA ALA A 6 -1.20 0.62 -8.88
C ALA A 6 -0.85 0.21 -10.31
N LEU A 7 -1.07 1.10 -11.29
CA LEU A 7 -0.76 0.85 -12.70
C LEU A 7 0.74 0.95 -13.02
N GLY A 8 1.44 1.92 -12.44
CA GLY A 8 2.88 2.17 -12.68
C GLY A 8 3.81 1.50 -11.67
N GLY A 9 3.27 0.95 -10.58
CA GLY A 9 4.04 0.40 -9.47
C GLY A 9 4.77 1.46 -8.63
N GLY A 10 5.20 1.09 -7.43
CA GLY A 10 5.89 1.99 -6.50
C GLY A 10 7.22 2.55 -7.04
N ALA A 11 7.90 1.82 -7.93
CA ALA A 11 9.15 2.25 -8.55
C ALA A 11 8.97 3.44 -9.53
N SER A 12 7.75 3.71 -10.00
CA SER A 12 7.44 4.86 -10.86
C SER A 12 7.47 6.20 -10.13
N VAL A 13 7.43 6.20 -8.79
CA VAL A 13 7.52 7.41 -7.97
C VAL A 13 8.98 7.75 -7.70
N PRO A 14 9.41 9.02 -7.88
CA PRO A 14 10.77 9.46 -7.56
C PRO A 14 11.20 9.05 -6.15
N ALA A 15 12.44 8.59 -6.01
CA ALA A 15 12.96 8.08 -4.73
C ALA A 15 12.86 9.13 -3.60
N SER A 16 13.26 10.37 -3.86
CA SER A 16 13.19 11.46 -2.88
C SER A 16 11.77 11.74 -2.38
N TRP A 17 10.76 11.58 -3.25
CA TRP A 17 9.35 11.74 -2.86
C TRP A 17 8.88 10.55 -2.03
N ARG A 18 9.29 9.33 -2.41
CA ARG A 18 8.98 8.14 -1.61
C ARG A 18 9.59 8.23 -0.22
N ASP A 19 10.87 8.60 -0.13
CA ASP A 19 11.62 8.69 1.12
C ASP A 19 11.01 9.72 2.07
N ALA A 20 10.59 10.88 1.55
CA ALA A 20 9.92 11.91 2.35
C ALA A 20 8.56 11.44 2.91
N CYS A 21 7.88 10.52 2.24
CA CYS A 21 6.56 10.01 2.64
C CYS A 21 6.62 8.64 3.34
N ARG A 22 7.81 8.06 3.58
CA ARG A 22 7.93 6.73 4.19
C ARG A 22 7.41 6.70 5.62
N THR A 23 7.69 7.72 6.41
CA THR A 23 7.28 7.74 7.81
C THR A 23 5.85 8.25 7.93
N LEU A 24 4.94 7.42 8.45
CA LEU A 24 3.57 7.87 8.70
C LEU A 24 3.56 8.96 9.80
N PRO A 25 3.15 10.20 9.46
CA PRO A 25 2.88 11.21 10.47
C PRO A 25 1.67 10.71 11.27
N GLY A 26 1.66 10.90 12.60
CA GLY A 26 0.70 10.29 13.52
C GLY A 26 -0.75 10.74 13.36
N CYS A 27 -1.36 10.43 12.23
CA CYS A 27 -2.77 10.62 11.94
C CYS A 27 -3.60 9.53 12.63
N VAL A 28 -4.94 9.58 12.46
CA VAL A 28 -6.08 8.85 13.09
C VAL A 28 -5.85 7.49 13.77
N LEU A 29 -4.78 6.77 13.46
CA LEU A 29 -4.26 5.59 14.14
C LEU A 29 -2.90 5.90 14.81
N PRO A 30 -2.89 6.39 16.07
CA PRO A 30 -1.66 6.77 16.78
C PRO A 30 -0.62 5.64 16.87
N ARG A 31 -1.08 4.38 16.87
CA ARG A 31 -0.23 3.17 16.92
C ARG A 31 0.63 2.95 15.67
N LEU A 32 0.30 3.62 14.55
CA LEU A 32 1.06 3.53 13.29
C LEU A 32 2.00 4.73 13.09
N THR A 33 2.07 5.64 14.05
CA THR A 33 2.97 6.80 13.98
C THR A 33 4.41 6.32 13.93
N GLY A 34 5.20 6.87 13.01
CA GLY A 34 6.60 6.49 12.88
C GLY A 34 6.83 5.17 12.12
N THR A 35 5.78 4.48 11.68
CA THR A 35 5.90 3.27 10.88
C THR A 35 6.22 3.60 9.42
N ASP A 36 7.02 2.75 8.77
CA ASP A 36 7.31 2.83 7.34
C ASP A 36 6.09 2.38 6.50
N LEU A 37 5.59 3.28 5.66
CA LEU A 37 4.42 3.08 4.80
C LEU A 37 4.65 1.96 3.78
N VAL A 38 5.85 1.82 3.23
CA VAL A 38 6.18 0.78 2.24
C VAL A 38 6.27 -0.58 2.90
N GLU A 39 6.88 -0.65 4.08
CA GLU A 39 6.91 -1.88 4.89
C GLU A 39 5.49 -2.30 5.28
N LEU A 40 4.68 -1.36 5.78
CA LEU A 40 3.28 -1.61 6.12
C LEU A 40 2.46 -2.08 4.91
N ALA A 41 2.67 -1.50 3.73
CA ALA A 41 2.02 -1.95 2.50
C ALA A 41 2.42 -3.39 2.12
N GLY A 42 3.68 -3.76 2.32
CA GLY A 42 4.16 -5.13 2.13
C GLY A 42 3.48 -6.13 3.07
N LEU A 43 3.36 -5.78 4.36
CA LEU A 43 2.64 -6.60 5.34
C LEU A 43 1.17 -6.76 4.97
N LEU A 44 0.50 -5.66 4.60
CA LEU A 44 -0.90 -5.70 4.18
C LEU A 44 -1.11 -6.55 2.93
N HIS A 45 -0.15 -6.52 1.99
CA HIS A 45 -0.17 -7.36 0.80
C HIS A 45 -0.03 -8.85 1.17
N ALA A 46 0.85 -9.18 2.12
CA ALA A 46 1.01 -10.56 2.60
C ALA A 46 -0.22 -11.09 3.36
N THR A 47 -0.97 -10.21 4.03
CA THR A 47 -2.19 -10.57 4.77
C THR A 47 -3.46 -10.48 3.93
N GLN A 48 -3.36 -10.33 2.60
CA GLN A 48 -4.56 -10.21 1.77
C GLN A 48 -5.48 -11.43 1.97
N PRO A 49 -6.77 -11.20 2.31
CA PRO A 49 -7.74 -12.28 2.37
C PRO A 49 -7.81 -12.98 1.02
N SER A 50 -8.01 -14.30 1.01
CA SER A 50 -8.32 -15.01 -0.23
C SER A 50 -9.50 -14.31 -0.90
N PRO A 51 -9.41 -13.99 -2.21
CA PRO A 51 -10.54 -13.39 -2.91
C PRO A 51 -11.76 -14.30 -2.73
N PRO A 52 -12.97 -13.73 -2.51
CA PRO A 52 -14.16 -14.54 -2.39
C PRO A 52 -14.29 -15.41 -3.64
N GLU A 53 -14.43 -16.72 -3.45
CA GLU A 53 -14.60 -17.75 -4.48
C GLU A 53 -15.96 -17.58 -5.18
N GLY A 54 -16.13 -16.47 -5.90
CA GLY A 54 -17.42 -16.02 -6.41
C GLY A 54 -17.33 -14.95 -7.49
N ARG A 55 -16.14 -14.75 -8.08
CA ARG A 55 -16.01 -14.10 -9.39
C ARG A 55 -15.60 -15.13 -10.44
N GLY A 56 -16.26 -16.29 -10.39
CA GLY A 56 -16.34 -17.19 -11.52
C GLY A 56 -17.21 -16.52 -12.57
N THR A 57 -16.57 -16.05 -13.63
CA THR A 57 -17.18 -15.87 -14.94
C THR A 57 -17.91 -17.16 -15.30
N THR A 58 -19.24 -17.15 -15.28
CA THR A 58 -20.02 -18.08 -16.11
C THR A 58 -19.88 -17.62 -17.57
N PRO A 59 -19.63 -18.56 -18.51
CA PRO A 59 -19.40 -18.26 -19.93
C PRO A 59 -20.62 -17.68 -20.65
#